data_AF-A0A9D0J3K4-F1
#
_entry.id   AF-A0A9D0J3K4-F1
#
_cell.length_a   1.000
_cell.length_b   1.000
_cell.length_c   1.000
_cell.angle_alpha   90.00
_cell.angle_beta   90.00
_cell.angle_gamma   90.00
#
_symmetry.space_group_name_H-M   'P 1'
#
loop_
_entity.id
_entity.type
_entity.pdbx_description
1 polymer ?
#
loop_
_entity_poly.entity_id
_entity_poly.type
_entity_poly.pdbx_seq_one_letter_code
_entity_poly.pdbx_strand_id
1 'polypeptide(L)'
;MTLFGTDGVRGEAGSFLTAPLAMRVAMAAGIYFKQFSKTRKILVGKDTRRSGYMIENAIVSGLTAVGYDVVQIGPMPTPAIAFLTENMRCDAGIMISASHNAFEDNGIKLFDAHGNKFSEEIE
;
A
#
# COMPACT_ATOMS: atom_id res chain seq x y z
N MET A 1 0.93 20.29 -6.24
CA MET A 1 0.08 19.14 -6.57
C MET A 1 0.19 18.18 -5.40
N THR A 2 -0.92 17.86 -4.73
CA THR A 2 -0.94 16.93 -3.58
C THR A 2 -0.73 15.50 -4.07
N LEU A 3 0.11 14.74 -3.38
CA LEU A 3 0.41 13.34 -3.76
C LEU A 3 -0.71 12.38 -3.32
N PHE A 4 -1.24 12.61 -2.12
CA PHE A 4 -2.40 11.90 -1.59
C PHE A 4 -3.69 12.64 -1.96
N GLY A 5 -4.68 11.87 -2.42
CA GLY A 5 -6.05 12.32 -2.59
C GLY A 5 -6.93 11.87 -1.42
N THR A 6 -8.25 11.83 -1.62
CA THR A 6 -9.22 11.43 -0.58
C THR A 6 -9.13 9.96 -0.14
N ASP A 7 -8.38 9.12 -0.85
CA ASP A 7 -8.24 7.70 -0.55
C ASP A 7 -6.92 7.15 -1.12
N GLY A 8 -5.82 7.67 -0.57
CA GLY A 8 -4.46 7.29 -0.93
C GLY A 8 -3.89 7.97 -2.18
N VAL A 9 -2.78 7.42 -2.69
CA VAL A 9 -2.16 7.85 -3.95
C VAL A 9 -2.87 7.19 -5.12
N ARG A 10 -3.37 7.94 -6.10
CA ARG A 10 -4.09 7.40 -7.26
C ARG A 10 -3.69 8.07 -8.58
N GLY A 11 -3.74 7.31 -9.66
CA GLY A 11 -3.63 7.82 -11.02
C GLY A 11 -3.31 6.72 -12.03
N GLU A 12 -3.18 7.11 -13.29
CA GLU A 12 -2.87 6.19 -14.39
C GLU A 12 -1.54 5.46 -14.14
N ALA A 13 -1.57 4.14 -14.22
CA ALA A 13 -0.43 3.29 -13.96
C ALA A 13 0.63 3.40 -15.07
N GLY A 14 1.90 3.54 -14.68
CA GLY A 14 3.01 3.70 -15.62
C GLY A 14 3.19 5.12 -16.17
N SER A 15 2.21 6.01 -15.98
CA SER A 15 2.30 7.43 -16.32
C SER A 15 2.48 8.28 -15.07
N PHE A 16 1.44 8.43 -14.25
CA PHE A 16 1.54 9.09 -12.95
C PHE A 16 2.02 8.12 -11.88
N LEU A 17 1.33 6.99 -11.73
CA LEU A 17 1.66 5.96 -10.75
C LEU A 17 2.72 5.00 -11.33
N THR A 18 3.96 5.48 -11.35
CA THR A 18 5.13 4.75 -11.85
C THR A 18 5.72 3.82 -10.78
N ALA A 19 6.50 2.82 -11.19
CA ALA A 19 7.20 1.94 -10.25
C ALA A 19 8.16 2.71 -9.30
N PRO A 20 8.98 3.68 -9.77
CA PRO A 20 9.79 4.51 -8.87
C PRO A 20 8.97 5.32 -7.87
N LEU A 21 7.80 5.85 -8.29
CA LEU A 21 6.91 6.57 -7.37
C LEU A 21 6.36 5.61 -6.30
N ALA A 22 5.85 4.46 -6.70
CA ALA A 22 5.32 3.44 -5.78
C ALA A 22 6.38 2.99 -4.76
N MET A 23 7.62 2.75 -5.21
CA MET A 23 8.73 2.38 -4.33
C MET A 23 9.04 3.50 -3.32
N ARG A 24 9.08 4.76 -3.75
CA ARG A 24 9.33 5.90 -2.85
C ARG A 24 8.21 6.09 -1.82
N VAL A 25 6.96 5.94 -2.23
CA VAL A 25 5.79 5.96 -1.33
C VAL A 25 5.91 4.84 -0.29
N ALA A 26 6.26 3.63 -0.73
CA ALA A 26 6.46 2.49 0.16
C ALA A 26 7.59 2.73 1.17
N MET A 27 8.75 3.22 0.74
CA MET A 27 9.86 3.56 1.64
C MET A 27 9.44 4.61 2.67
N ALA A 28 8.75 5.67 2.24
CA ALA A 28 8.25 6.71 3.12
C ALA A 28 7.26 6.16 4.17
N ALA A 29 6.29 5.35 3.73
CA ALA A 29 5.36 4.67 4.62
C ALA A 29 6.09 3.76 5.63
N GLY A 30 7.04 2.94 5.16
CA GLY A 30 7.83 2.07 6.05
C GLY A 30 8.64 2.86 7.10
N ILE A 31 9.27 3.97 6.70
CA ILE A 31 9.98 4.87 7.63
C ILE A 31 9.01 5.46 8.64
N TYR A 32 7.81 5.89 8.22
CA TYR A 32 6.79 6.39 9.13
C TYR A 32 6.35 5.34 10.15
N PHE A 33 6.04 4.11 9.71
CA PHE A 33 5.63 3.03 10.61
C PHE A 33 6.74 2.56 11.57
N LYS A 34 8.01 2.90 11.28
CA LYS A 34 9.17 2.41 12.03
C LYS A 34 9.13 2.81 13.50
N GLN A 35 8.54 3.96 13.81
CA GLN A 35 8.41 4.49 15.17
C GLN A 35 7.31 3.77 15.99
N PHE A 36 6.37 3.09 15.33
CA PHE A 36 5.26 2.36 15.97
C PHE A 36 5.35 0.84 15.80
N SER A 37 6.39 0.37 15.10
CA SER A 37 6.57 -1.01 14.69
C SER A 37 6.74 -1.96 15.88
N LYS A 38 6.00 -3.08 15.88
CA LYS A 38 6.12 -4.17 16.87
C LYS A 38 6.65 -5.45 16.23
N THR A 39 6.26 -5.71 14.98
CA THR A 39 6.52 -7.00 14.31
C THR A 39 7.38 -6.89 13.08
N ARG A 40 7.61 -5.67 12.56
CA ARG A 40 8.27 -5.41 11.27
C ARG A 40 7.57 -6.09 10.09
N LYS A 41 6.30 -6.45 10.21
CA LYS A 41 5.52 -7.05 9.12
C LYS A 41 4.55 -6.05 8.51
N ILE A 42 4.52 -5.96 7.19
CA ILE A 42 3.50 -5.20 6.45
C ILE A 42 2.78 -6.14 5.48
N LEU A 43 1.45 -6.14 5.55
CA LEU A 43 0.60 -6.89 4.64
C LEU A 43 0.39 -6.10 3.35
N VAL A 44 0.60 -6.72 2.19
CA VAL A 44 0.36 -6.11 0.88
C VAL A 44 -0.58 -7.00 0.08
N GLY A 45 -1.68 -6.41 -0.38
CA GLY A 45 -2.58 -7.05 -1.34
C GLY A 45 -2.98 -6.09 -2.46
N LYS A 46 -3.68 -6.65 -3.45
CA LYS A 46 -4.05 -5.93 -4.68
C LYS A 46 -5.40 -6.35 -5.19
N ASP A 47 -5.97 -5.58 -6.11
CA ASP A 47 -7.07 -6.06 -6.96
C ASP A 47 -6.53 -6.83 -8.18
N THR A 48 -7.38 -7.06 -9.18
CA THR A 48 -7.05 -7.86 -10.36
C THR A 48 -6.38 -7.08 -11.49
N ARG A 49 -6.07 -5.79 -11.32
CA ARG A 49 -5.43 -4.97 -12.36
C ARG A 49 -4.05 -5.50 -12.70
N ARG A 50 -3.74 -5.62 -14.00
CA ARG A 50 -2.42 -6.06 -14.50
C ARG A 50 -1.28 -5.17 -14.00
N SER A 51 -1.51 -3.86 -13.89
CA SER A 51 -0.54 -2.90 -13.34
C SER A 51 -0.19 -3.16 -11.87
N GLY A 52 -1.05 -3.87 -11.13
CA GLY A 52 -0.83 -4.21 -9.74
C GLY A 52 0.42 -5.04 -9.49
N TYR A 53 0.86 -5.88 -10.45
CA TYR A 53 2.11 -6.65 -10.31
C TYR A 53 3.37 -5.78 -10.34
N MET A 54 3.37 -4.76 -11.21
CA MET A 54 4.47 -3.78 -11.25
C MET A 54 4.52 -2.99 -9.94
N ILE A 55 3.37 -2.50 -9.48
CA ILE A 55 3.26 -1.68 -8.26
C ILE A 55 3.61 -2.51 -7.02
N GLU A 56 3.11 -3.74 -6.90
CA GLU A 56 3.40 -4.64 -5.77
C GLU A 56 4.89 -4.91 -5.64
N ASN A 57 5.57 -5.26 -6.74
CA ASN A 57 7.02 -5.51 -6.71
C ASN A 57 7.81 -4.25 -6.31
N ALA A 58 7.40 -3.07 -6.76
CA ALA A 58 8.01 -1.81 -6.36
C ALA A 58 7.81 -1.51 -4.86
N ILE A 59 6.61 -1.75 -4.35
CA ILE A 59 6.29 -1.60 -2.93
C ILE A 59 7.10 -2.58 -2.08
N VAL A 60 7.15 -3.86 -2.47
CA VAL A 60 7.93 -4.90 -1.77
C VAL A 60 9.41 -4.51 -1.72
N SER A 61 9.97 -4.05 -2.84
CA SER A 61 11.35 -3.56 -2.91
C SER A 61 11.59 -2.38 -1.96
N GLY A 62 10.69 -1.39 -1.95
CA GLY A 62 10.80 -0.22 -1.08
C GLY A 62 10.71 -0.56 0.41
N LEU A 63 9.76 -1.41 0.81
CA LEU A 63 9.55 -1.80 2.20
C LEU A 63 10.70 -2.66 2.74
N THR A 64 11.17 -3.63 1.95
CA THR A 64 12.31 -4.48 2.33
C THR A 64 13.59 -3.66 2.48
N ALA A 65 13.81 -2.66 1.62
CA ALA A 65 14.95 -1.75 1.73
C ALA A 65 14.98 -0.93 3.03
N VAL A 66 13.82 -0.69 3.67
CA VAL A 66 13.73 0.03 4.95
C VAL A 66 13.54 -0.88 6.18
N GLY A 67 13.64 -2.19 5.97
CA GLY A 67 13.75 -3.21 7.01
C GLY A 67 12.43 -3.84 7.47
N TYR A 68 11.47 -4.03 6.56
CA TYR A 68 10.23 -4.78 6.82
C TYR A 68 10.22 -6.14 6.13
N ASP A 69 9.61 -7.10 6.80
CA ASP A 69 9.12 -8.34 6.22
C ASP A 69 7.77 -8.07 5.54
N VAL A 70 7.68 -8.31 4.24
CA VAL A 70 6.47 -8.02 3.46
C VAL A 70 5.67 -9.30 3.22
N VAL A 71 4.42 -9.31 3.66
CA VAL A 71 3.49 -10.42 3.45
C VAL A 71 2.66 -10.13 2.20
N GLN A 72 2.97 -10.79 1.08
CA GLN A 72 2.22 -10.65 -0.17
C GLN A 72 1.06 -11.66 -0.19
N ILE A 73 -0.18 -11.17 -0.19
CA ILE A 73 -1.38 -12.03 -0.19
C ILE A 73 -2.03 -12.17 -1.58
N GLY A 74 -1.53 -11.42 -2.57
CA GLY A 74 -2.06 -11.42 -3.92
C GLY A 74 -3.44 -10.74 -4.03
N PRO A 75 -4.27 -11.13 -5.01
CA PRO A 75 -5.58 -10.55 -5.22
C PRO A 75 -6.53 -10.77 -4.04
N MET A 76 -7.06 -9.67 -3.48
CA MET A 76 -7.92 -9.70 -2.29
C MET A 76 -8.81 -8.45 -2.23
N PRO A 77 -10.07 -8.52 -1.74
CA PRO A 77 -10.88 -7.33 -1.52
C PRO A 77 -10.24 -6.37 -0.51
N THR A 78 -10.42 -5.06 -0.72
CA THR A 78 -9.95 -4.02 0.20
C THR A 78 -10.32 -4.26 1.67
N PRO A 79 -11.58 -4.60 2.04
CA PRO A 79 -11.92 -4.84 3.45
C PRO A 79 -11.20 -6.06 4.05
N ALA A 80 -10.82 -7.04 3.24
CA ALA A 80 -10.04 -8.17 3.72
C ALA A 80 -8.59 -7.77 4.05
N ILE A 81 -8.01 -6.77 3.37
CA ILE A 81 -6.69 -6.22 3.76
C ILE A 81 -6.77 -5.56 5.13
N ALA A 82 -7.79 -4.74 5.39
CA ALA A 82 -8.02 -4.14 6.70
C ALA A 82 -8.13 -5.22 7.80
N PHE A 83 -9.03 -6.20 7.61
CA PHE A 83 -9.26 -7.27 8.57
C PHE A 83 -8.02 -8.14 8.82
N LEU A 84 -7.31 -8.55 7.76
CA LEU A 84 -6.15 -9.42 7.86
C LEU A 84 -4.92 -8.72 8.44
N THR A 85 -4.78 -7.41 8.23
CA THR A 85 -3.69 -6.62 8.83
C THR A 85 -3.67 -6.79 10.34
N GLU A 86 -4.81 -6.58 11.00
CA GLU A 86 -4.95 -6.75 12.44
C GLU A 86 -4.83 -8.23 12.86
N ASN A 87 -5.56 -9.14 12.19
CA ASN A 87 -5.59 -10.57 12.55
C ASN A 87 -4.22 -11.26 12.43
N MET A 88 -3.42 -10.87 11.43
CA MET A 88 -2.08 -11.39 11.21
C MET A 88 -1.01 -10.67 12.04
N ARG A 89 -1.42 -9.70 12.88
CA ARG A 89 -0.54 -8.84 13.67
C ARG A 89 0.54 -8.21 12.80
N CYS A 90 0.12 -7.60 11.69
CA CYS A 90 0.99 -6.77 10.87
C CYS A 90 0.99 -5.35 11.46
N ASP A 91 2.11 -4.65 11.32
CA ASP A 91 2.22 -3.26 11.78
C ASP A 91 1.44 -2.30 10.87
N ALA A 92 1.18 -2.70 9.62
CA ALA A 92 0.37 -1.97 8.66
C ALA A 92 -0.14 -2.86 7.52
N GLY A 93 -1.13 -2.35 6.79
CA GLY A 93 -1.67 -2.94 5.57
C GLY A 93 -1.56 -1.99 4.39
N ILE A 94 -1.37 -2.53 3.20
CA ILE A 94 -1.36 -1.78 1.93
C ILE A 94 -2.27 -2.47 0.93
N MET A 95 -3.21 -1.72 0.36
CA MET A 95 -4.05 -2.17 -0.75
C MET A 95 -3.67 -1.44 -2.04
N ILE A 96 -3.40 -2.22 -3.08
CA ILE A 96 -3.14 -1.71 -4.43
C ILE A 96 -4.43 -1.80 -5.25
N SER A 97 -5.13 -0.67 -5.41
CA SER A 97 -6.37 -0.60 -6.20
C SER A 97 -6.82 0.84 -6.42
N ALA A 98 -7.39 1.11 -7.60
CA ALA A 98 -8.18 2.32 -7.87
C ALA A 98 -9.70 2.11 -7.70
N SER A 99 -10.14 1.05 -7.00
CA SER A 99 -11.55 0.73 -6.77
C SER A 99 -12.33 0.62 -8.09
N HIS A 100 -13.33 1.47 -8.30
CA HIS A 100 -14.23 1.46 -9.45
C HIS A 100 -13.69 2.19 -10.69
N ASN A 101 -12.51 2.82 -10.61
CA ASN A 101 -11.92 3.53 -11.76
C ASN A 101 -11.62 2.59 -12.95
N ALA A 102 -11.43 3.17 -14.13
CA ALA A 102 -11.04 2.44 -15.35
C ALA A 102 -9.71 1.67 -15.15
N PHE A 103 -9.49 0.58 -15.90
CA PHE A 103 -8.43 -0.41 -15.61
C PHE A 103 -6.99 0.16 -15.74
N GLU A 104 -6.85 1.27 -16.46
CA GLU A 104 -5.63 2.05 -16.65
C GLU A 104 -5.17 2.72 -15.35
N ASP A 105 -6.11 3.11 -14.49
CA ASP A 105 -5.83 3.67 -13.18
C ASP A 105 -5.37 2.60 -12.18
N ASN A 106 -4.55 3.00 -11.22
CA ASN A 106 -4.31 2.22 -10.02
C ASN A 106 -4.10 3.15 -8.81
N GLY A 107 -3.91 2.58 -7.62
CA GLY A 107 -3.70 3.35 -6.42
C GLY A 107 -3.04 2.57 -5.30
N ILE A 108 -2.60 3.28 -4.27
CA ILE A 108 -1.99 2.75 -3.05
C ILE A 108 -2.75 3.33 -1.86
N LYS A 109 -3.32 2.46 -1.04
CA LYS A 109 -4.04 2.83 0.19
C LYS A 109 -3.34 2.23 1.40
N LEU A 110 -3.18 3.02 2.46
CA LEU A 110 -2.52 2.61 3.69
C LEU A 110 -3.54 2.36 4.79
N PHE A 111 -3.27 1.31 5.58
CA PHE A 111 -4.04 0.93 6.76
C PHE A 111 -3.11 0.84 7.95
N ASP A 112 -3.57 1.29 9.12
CA ASP A 112 -2.86 1.12 10.38
C ASP A 112 -2.91 -0.34 10.88
N ALA A 113 -2.27 -0.61 12.01
CA ALA A 113 -2.23 -1.93 12.63
C ALA A 113 -3.62 -2.48 13.06
N HIS A 114 -4.64 -1.63 13.09
CA HIS A 114 -6.03 -1.96 13.44
C HIS A 114 -6.93 -2.04 12.19
N GLY A 115 -6.34 -1.96 10.99
CA GLY A 115 -7.09 -1.99 9.74
C GLY A 115 -7.88 -0.72 9.45
N ASN A 116 -7.67 0.37 10.19
CA ASN A 116 -8.26 1.66 9.87
C ASN A 116 -7.47 2.32 8.75
N LYS A 117 -8.17 3.05 7.88
CA LYS A 117 -7.50 3.91 6.90
C LYS A 117 -6.77 5.05 7.59
N PHE A 118 -5.71 5.51 6.94
CA PHE A 118 -5.01 6.71 7.37
C PHE A 118 -5.92 7.95 7.30
N SER A 119 -5.70 8.88 8.23
CA SER A 119 -6.31 10.21 8.19
C SER A 119 -5.56 11.11 7.22
N GLU A 120 -6.26 12.11 6.68
CA GLU A 120 -5.66 13.14 5.82
C GLU A 120 -4.53 13.94 6.51
N GLU A 121 -4.46 13.92 7.84
CA GLU A 121 -3.36 14.57 8.59
C GLU A 121 -2.05 13.79 8.51
N ILE A 122 -2.13 12.47 8.29
CA ILE A 122 -0.97 11.57 8.20
C ILE A 122 -0.53 11.42 6.74
N GLU A 123 -1.47 11.42 5.80
CA GLU A 123 -1.24 11.36 4.35
C GLU A 123 -0.67 12.68 3.77
#